data_AF-A0A0Q0E3U3-F1
#
_entry.id   AF-A0A0Q0E3U3-F1
#
_cell.length_a   1.000
_cell.length_b   1.000
_cell.length_c   1.000
_cell.angle_alpha   90.00
_cell.angle_beta   90.00
_cell.angle_gamma   90.00
#
_symmetry.space_group_name_H-M   'P 1'
#
loop_
_entity.id
_entity.type
_entity.pdbx_description
1 polymer ?
#
loop_
_entity_poly.entity_id
_entity_poly.type
_entity_poly.pdbx_seq_one_letter_code
_entity_poly.pdbx_strand_id
1 'polypeptide(L)'
;RETLKTGLRANLPEYMVPTHFIVLDKMPLTANGKLDRKALPAPDASQWQATYIAPQGELEQQLAAIWADVLSVERVGRSDSFFELGGHSLLAVQMLVRVREQLQHEVSLKDVFEQPSLADFCNTLQEKNGESDHAQDELTKSLEALKRLSAEEIDNLIA
;
A
#
# COMPACT_ATOMS: atom_id res chain seq x y z
N ARG A 1 5.23 22.67 2.08
CA ARG A 1 4.53 21.50 2.66
C ARG A 1 5.27 20.21 2.28
N GLU A 2 5.54 19.97 1.01
CA GLU A 2 6.35 18.81 0.57
C GLU A 2 7.72 18.71 1.24
N THR A 3 8.49 19.80 1.31
CA THR A 3 9.79 19.80 2.02
C THR A 3 9.68 19.39 3.49
N LEU A 4 8.57 19.74 4.17
CA LEU A 4 8.30 19.32 5.56
C LEU A 4 7.98 17.82 5.62
N LYS A 5 7.09 17.33 4.74
CA LYS A 5 6.78 15.89 4.65
C LYS A 5 8.04 15.07 4.37
N THR A 6 8.85 15.46 3.38
CA THR A 6 10.11 14.79 3.05
C THR A 6 11.08 14.79 4.23
N GLY A 7 11.24 15.91 4.94
CA GLY A 7 12.11 15.99 6.11
C GLY A 7 11.64 15.10 7.28
N LEU A 8 10.33 14.97 7.48
CA LEU A 8 9.75 14.09 8.50
C LEU A 8 9.94 12.62 8.14
N ARG A 9 9.74 12.23 6.87
CA ARG A 9 9.96 10.85 6.39
C ARG A 9 11.38 10.33 6.62
N ALA A 10 12.37 11.23 6.69
CA ALA A 10 13.75 10.83 6.99
C ALA A 10 13.94 10.31 8.42
N ASN A 11 13.04 10.66 9.35
CA ASN A 11 13.17 10.34 10.78
C ASN A 11 11.94 9.65 11.39
N LEU A 12 10.83 9.61 10.65
CA LEU A 12 9.56 9.07 11.09
C LEU A 12 9.08 8.01 10.10
N PRO A 13 8.52 6.88 10.60
CA PRO A 13 7.73 5.99 9.77
C PRO A 13 6.56 6.72 9.10
N GLU A 14 6.14 6.26 7.92
CA GLU A 14 5.10 6.92 7.11
C GLU A 14 3.80 7.19 7.91
N TYR A 15 3.40 6.25 8.77
CA TYR A 15 2.19 6.37 9.61
C TYR A 15 2.28 7.45 10.71
N MET A 16 3.47 7.98 10.99
CA MET A 16 3.69 9.10 11.91
C MET A 16 3.83 10.44 11.19
N VAL A 17 3.91 10.43 9.86
CA VAL A 17 3.99 11.64 9.06
C VAL A 17 2.58 12.25 8.94
N PRO A 18 2.36 13.50 9.37
CA PRO A 18 1.04 14.12 9.28
C PRO A 18 0.55 14.19 7.84
N THR A 19 -0.70 13.80 7.62
CA THR A 19 -1.37 13.91 6.31
C THR A 19 -1.69 15.37 5.98
N HIS A 20 -1.96 16.20 7.00
CA HIS A 20 -2.40 17.58 6.86
C HIS A 20 -1.47 18.57 7.58
N PHE A 21 -1.11 19.67 6.90
CA PHE A 21 -0.32 20.76 7.47
C PHE A 21 -1.08 22.09 7.33
N ILE A 22 -1.52 22.63 8.47
CA ILE A 22 -2.20 23.92 8.55
C ILE A 22 -1.21 24.93 9.13
N VAL A 23 -0.97 26.01 8.39
CA VAL A 23 -0.15 27.13 8.86
C VAL A 23 -1.05 28.04 9.67
N LEU A 24 -0.61 28.39 10.88
CA LEU A 24 -1.27 29.33 11.77
C LEU A 24 -0.33 30.49 12.06
N ASP A 25 -0.82 31.72 11.97
CA ASP A 25 -0.03 32.90 12.36
C ASP A 25 0.25 32.90 13.87
N LYS A 26 -0.67 32.34 14.66
CA LYS A 26 -0.54 32.21 16.12
C LYS A 26 -1.26 30.98 16.64
N MET A 27 -0.67 30.32 17.63
CA MET A 27 -1.32 29.22 18.34
C MET A 27 -2.50 29.72 19.19
N PRO A 28 -3.68 29.09 19.13
CA PRO A 28 -4.79 29.43 19.99
C PRO A 28 -4.46 29.01 21.43
N LEU A 29 -4.58 29.94 22.38
CA LEU A 29 -4.30 29.69 23.78
C LEU A 29 -5.55 29.91 24.62
N THR A 30 -5.72 29.07 25.64
CA THR A 30 -6.67 29.27 26.74
C THR A 30 -6.31 30.53 27.54
N ALA A 31 -7.23 31.00 28.39
CA ALA A 31 -6.99 32.14 29.29
C ALA A 31 -5.74 31.96 30.19
N ASN A 32 -5.37 30.71 30.50
CA ASN A 32 -4.18 30.37 31.29
C ASN A 32 -2.91 30.17 30.44
N GLY A 33 -2.93 30.52 29.15
CA GLY A 33 -1.76 30.43 28.26
C GLY A 33 -1.42 29.04 27.73
N LYS A 34 -2.20 28.00 28.05
CA LYS A 34 -2.04 26.65 27.47
C LYS A 34 -2.67 26.57 26.08
N LEU A 35 -2.16 25.69 25.20
CA LEU A 35 -2.76 25.41 23.89
C LEU A 35 -4.24 25.01 24.03
N ASP A 36 -5.11 25.74 23.34
CA ASP A 36 -6.51 25.37 23.19
C ASP A 36 -6.70 24.50 21.95
N ARG A 37 -6.70 23.17 22.17
CA ARG A 37 -6.85 22.19 21.08
C ARG A 37 -8.22 22.22 20.42
N LYS A 38 -9.26 22.71 21.09
CA LYS A 38 -10.62 22.79 20.53
C LYS A 38 -10.78 23.97 19.58
N ALA A 39 -9.96 25.00 19.77
CA ALA A 39 -9.90 26.17 18.91
C ALA A 39 -8.98 25.99 17.70
N LEU A 40 -8.32 24.83 17.55
CA LEU A 40 -7.56 24.52 16.33
C LEU A 40 -8.53 24.35 15.15
N PRO A 41 -8.24 24.95 13.99
CA PRO A 41 -9.08 24.77 12.81
C PRO A 41 -9.07 23.30 12.37
N ALA A 42 -10.23 22.80 11.98
CA ALA A 42 -10.33 21.50 11.34
C ALA A 42 -9.69 21.57 9.95
N PRO A 43 -9.04 20.49 9.48
CA PRO A 43 -8.63 20.40 8.08
C PRO A 43 -9.87 20.44 7.18
N ASP A 44 -9.93 21.41 6.25
CA ASP A 44 -10.79 21.39 5.05
C ASP A 44 -10.37 20.33 4.01
N ALA A 45 -10.88 19.10 4.15
CA ALA A 45 -10.55 17.96 3.27
C ALA A 45 -10.64 18.24 1.75
N SER A 46 -11.43 19.23 1.33
CA SER A 46 -11.58 19.59 -0.09
C SER A 46 -10.33 20.26 -0.70
N GLN A 47 -9.49 20.89 0.11
CA GLN A 47 -8.28 21.59 -0.36
C GLN A 47 -7.07 20.66 -0.55
N TRP A 48 -7.16 19.41 -0.11
CA TRP A 48 -6.05 18.45 -0.16
C TRP A 48 -6.36 17.18 -0.95
N GLN A 49 -7.53 17.10 -1.60
CA GLN A 49 -7.74 16.08 -2.61
C GLN A 49 -6.82 16.36 -3.78
N ALA A 50 -5.86 15.46 -4.01
CA ALA A 50 -5.07 15.45 -5.22
C ALA A 50 -6.00 15.43 -6.44
N THR A 51 -5.57 16.03 -7.56
CA THR A 51 -6.32 15.95 -8.81
C THR A 51 -6.62 14.48 -9.11
N TYR A 52 -7.90 14.13 -9.23
CA TYR A 52 -8.29 12.76 -9.52
C TYR A 52 -7.70 12.30 -10.85
N ILE A 53 -6.97 11.20 -10.81
CA ILE A 53 -6.46 10.50 -11.98
C ILE A 53 -6.97 9.07 -11.91
N ALA A 54 -7.65 8.61 -12.95
CA ALA A 54 -8.28 7.29 -12.96
C ALA A 54 -7.23 6.16 -12.86
N PRO A 55 -7.55 5.05 -12.15
CA PRO A 55 -6.78 3.80 -12.18
C PRO A 55 -6.58 3.29 -13.61
N GLN A 56 -5.40 2.75 -13.89
CA GLN A 56 -4.98 2.26 -15.20
C GLN A 56 -4.73 0.75 -15.18
N GLY A 57 -5.25 0.06 -16.20
CA GLY A 57 -5.14 -1.40 -16.27
C GLY A 57 -6.09 -2.12 -15.30
N GLU A 58 -6.16 -3.44 -15.45
CA GLU A 58 -7.13 -4.27 -14.71
C GLU A 58 -6.80 -4.34 -13.22
N LEU A 59 -5.53 -4.51 -12.86
CA LEU A 59 -5.11 -4.67 -11.46
C LEU A 59 -5.35 -3.40 -10.64
N GLU A 60 -4.98 -2.21 -11.14
CA GLU A 60 -5.26 -0.96 -10.43
C GLU A 60 -6.77 -0.74 -10.26
N GLN A 61 -7.59 -1.09 -11.25
CA GLN A 61 -9.05 -0.95 -11.17
C GLN A 61 -9.65 -1.86 -10.10
N GLN A 62 -9.22 -3.12 -10.03
CA GLN A 62 -9.67 -4.06 -9.01
C GLN A 62 -9.21 -3.63 -7.61
N LEU A 63 -7.96 -3.17 -7.47
CA LEU A 63 -7.44 -2.63 -6.22
C LEU A 63 -8.20 -1.37 -5.78
N ALA A 64 -8.49 -0.45 -6.71
CA ALA A 64 -9.25 0.76 -6.43
C ALA A 64 -10.65 0.44 -5.89
N ALA A 65 -11.31 -0.58 -6.46
CA ALA A 65 -12.61 -1.04 -5.97
C ALA A 65 -12.52 -1.59 -4.54
N ILE A 66 -11.53 -2.45 -4.26
CA ILE A 66 -11.31 -2.98 -2.91
C ILE A 66 -11.03 -1.84 -1.92
N TRP A 67 -10.21 -0.86 -2.30
CA TRP A 67 -9.90 0.30 -1.45
C TRP A 67 -11.12 1.16 -1.20
N ALA A 68 -11.92 1.45 -2.23
CA ALA A 68 -13.16 2.21 -2.11
C ALA A 68 -14.11 1.57 -1.10
N ASP A 69 -14.28 0.26 -1.17
CA ASP A 69 -15.13 -0.51 -0.26
C ASP A 69 -14.60 -0.52 1.18
N VAL A 70 -13.30 -0.74 1.37
CA VAL A 70 -12.67 -0.76 2.70
C VAL A 70 -12.75 0.61 3.37
N LEU A 71 -12.46 1.67 2.60
CA LEU A 71 -12.37 3.04 3.11
C LEU A 71 -13.74 3.74 3.13
N SER A 72 -14.77 3.13 2.55
CA SER A 72 -16.11 3.72 2.39
C SER A 72 -16.08 5.08 1.68
N VAL A 73 -15.31 5.16 0.59
CA VAL A 73 -15.20 6.35 -0.27
C VAL A 73 -15.81 6.07 -1.65
N GLU A 74 -16.30 7.11 -2.33
CA GLU A 74 -16.97 6.96 -3.63
C GLU A 74 -16.04 6.43 -4.73
N ARG A 75 -14.80 6.90 -4.76
CA ARG A 75 -13.80 6.52 -5.76
C ARG A 75 -12.39 6.71 -5.22
N VAL A 76 -11.46 5.92 -5.77
CA VAL A 76 -10.02 5.99 -5.49
C VAL A 76 -9.29 6.25 -6.81
N GLY A 77 -8.45 7.28 -6.83
CA GLY A 77 -7.55 7.60 -7.93
C GLY A 77 -6.20 6.88 -7.80
N ARG A 78 -5.47 6.78 -8.91
CA ARG A 78 -4.18 6.06 -8.96
C ARG A 78 -3.09 6.67 -8.07
N SER A 79 -3.17 7.97 -7.81
CA SER A 79 -2.20 8.70 -7.00
C SER A 79 -2.67 8.91 -5.56
N ASP A 80 -3.84 8.40 -5.20
CA ASP A 80 -4.37 8.55 -3.86
C ASP A 80 -3.61 7.64 -2.89
N SER A 81 -3.29 8.19 -1.72
CA SER A 81 -2.66 7.45 -0.63
C SER A 81 -3.71 6.81 0.27
N PHE A 82 -3.55 5.52 0.59
CA PHE A 82 -4.44 4.77 1.48
C PHE A 82 -4.68 5.50 2.81
N PHE A 83 -3.61 6.04 3.40
CA PHE A 83 -3.66 6.72 4.69
C PHE A 83 -4.19 8.16 4.60
N GLU A 84 -4.00 8.83 3.45
CA GLU A 84 -4.58 10.16 3.22
C GLU A 84 -6.10 10.08 3.02
N LEU A 85 -6.61 8.97 2.49
CA LEU A 85 -8.04 8.67 2.38
C LEU A 85 -8.68 8.20 3.71
N GLY A 86 -7.94 8.22 4.82
CA GLY A 86 -8.44 7.82 6.14
C GLY A 86 -8.17 6.36 6.52
N GLY A 87 -7.38 5.64 5.73
CA GLY A 87 -6.92 4.30 6.05
C GLY A 87 -6.05 4.26 7.31
N HIS A 88 -6.10 3.13 8.01
CA HIS A 88 -5.24 2.83 9.16
C HIS A 88 -4.99 1.32 9.25
N SER A 89 -4.14 0.87 10.19
CA SER A 89 -3.65 -0.51 10.23
C SER A 89 -4.75 -1.58 10.18
N LEU A 90 -5.85 -1.42 10.93
CA LEU A 90 -6.97 -2.37 10.87
C LEU A 90 -7.64 -2.42 9.49
N LEU A 91 -7.89 -1.27 8.86
CA LEU A 91 -8.45 -1.23 7.50
C LEU A 91 -7.46 -1.80 6.49
N ALA A 92 -6.16 -1.53 6.65
CA ALA A 92 -5.13 -2.13 5.81
C ALA A 92 -5.13 -3.66 5.94
N VAL A 93 -5.25 -4.22 7.14
CA VAL A 93 -5.38 -5.67 7.33
C VAL A 93 -6.63 -6.23 6.65
N GLN A 94 -7.78 -5.54 6.73
CA GLN A 94 -9.00 -5.97 6.04
C GLN A 94 -8.84 -5.92 4.51
N MET A 95 -8.19 -4.87 3.99
CA MET A 95 -7.86 -4.74 2.57
C MET A 95 -6.96 -5.89 2.11
N LEU A 96 -5.91 -6.21 2.86
CA LEU A 96 -4.98 -7.31 2.55
C LEU A 96 -5.69 -8.66 2.42
N VAL A 97 -6.64 -8.94 3.32
CA VAL A 97 -7.44 -10.18 3.26
C VAL A 97 -8.23 -10.23 1.95
N ARG A 98 -8.92 -9.14 1.59
CA ARG A 98 -9.70 -9.08 0.33
C ARG A 98 -8.83 -9.20 -0.92
N VAL A 99 -7.66 -8.58 -0.93
CA VAL A 99 -6.72 -8.70 -2.05
C VAL A 99 -6.25 -10.15 -2.21
N ARG A 100 -5.91 -10.83 -1.12
CA ARG A 100 -5.52 -12.25 -1.19
C ARG A 100 -6.66 -13.14 -1.69
N GLU A 101 -7.88 -12.91 -1.21
CA GLU A 101 -9.05 -13.70 -1.58
C GLU A 101 -9.50 -13.48 -3.03
N GLN A 102 -9.49 -12.23 -3.50
CA GLN A 102 -10.04 -11.87 -4.82
C GLN A 102 -8.99 -11.89 -5.92
N LEU A 103 -7.76 -11.48 -5.61
CA LEU A 103 -6.70 -11.27 -6.60
C LEU A 103 -5.61 -12.34 -6.53
N GLN A 104 -5.61 -13.20 -5.51
CA GLN A 104 -4.60 -14.25 -5.31
C GLN A 104 -3.15 -13.74 -5.23
N HIS A 105 -2.95 -12.45 -4.97
CA HIS A 105 -1.63 -11.86 -4.78
C HIS A 105 -1.18 -11.98 -3.33
N GLU A 106 0.10 -12.33 -3.13
CA GLU A 106 0.72 -12.24 -1.82
C GLU A 106 1.02 -10.78 -1.46
N VAL A 107 0.44 -10.34 -0.35
CA VAL A 107 0.61 -8.96 0.11
C VAL A 107 0.91 -8.91 1.58
N SER A 108 1.85 -8.05 1.98
CA SER A 108 2.14 -7.78 3.38
C SER A 108 1.69 -6.38 3.80
N LEU A 109 1.47 -6.20 5.10
CA LEU A 109 1.17 -4.88 5.66
C LEU A 109 2.33 -3.89 5.45
N LYS A 110 3.57 -4.40 5.42
CA LYS A 110 4.76 -3.60 5.14
C LYS A 110 4.66 -2.93 3.77
N ASP A 111 4.18 -3.64 2.75
CA ASP A 111 4.08 -3.13 1.38
C ASP A 111 3.18 -1.90 1.28
N VAL A 112 2.05 -1.92 2.00
CA VAL A 112 1.11 -0.78 2.07
C VAL A 112 1.74 0.43 2.74
N PHE A 113 2.59 0.22 3.75
CA PHE A 113 3.27 1.30 4.45
C PHE A 113 4.44 1.88 3.64
N GLU A 114 5.16 1.06 2.88
CA GLU A 114 6.26 1.51 2.03
C GLU A 114 5.77 2.18 0.75
N GLN A 115 4.70 1.67 0.15
CA GLN A 115 4.08 2.20 -1.06
C GLN A 115 2.60 2.51 -0.79
N PRO A 116 2.28 3.66 -0.18
CA PRO A 116 0.91 3.96 0.23
C PRO A 116 0.02 4.44 -0.92
N SER A 117 0.58 4.77 -2.10
CA SER A 117 -0.20 5.18 -3.27
C SER A 117 -0.76 3.95 -4.01
N LEU A 118 -1.96 4.06 -4.59
CA LEU A 118 -2.57 2.95 -5.31
C LEU A 118 -1.66 2.40 -6.43
N ALA A 119 -1.09 3.28 -7.26
CA ALA A 119 -0.25 2.89 -8.38
C ALA A 119 1.07 2.25 -7.92
N ASP A 120 1.75 2.83 -6.93
CA ASP A 120 3.04 2.29 -6.47
C ASP A 120 2.84 0.94 -5.76
N PHE A 121 1.77 0.81 -4.98
CA PHE A 121 1.37 -0.45 -4.37
C PHE A 121 1.07 -1.52 -5.43
N CYS A 122 0.31 -1.16 -6.47
CA CYS A 122 0.02 -2.06 -7.60
C CYS A 122 1.31 -2.56 -8.28
N ASN A 123 2.29 -1.68 -8.50
CA ASN A 123 3.58 -2.06 -9.09
C ASN A 123 4.33 -3.06 -8.19
N THR A 124 4.39 -2.81 -6.87
CA THR A 124 5.01 -3.76 -5.92
C THR A 124 4.35 -5.13 -5.95
N LEU A 125 3.03 -5.20 -6.12
CA LEU A 125 2.31 -6.48 -6.26
C LEU A 125 2.70 -7.22 -7.54
N GLN A 126 2.80 -6.50 -8.66
CA GLN A 126 3.20 -7.09 -9.94
C GLN A 126 4.62 -7.63 -9.91
N GLU A 127 5.56 -6.90 -9.31
CA GLU A 127 6.96 -7.31 -9.18
C GLU A 127 7.09 -8.62 -8.38
N LYS A 128 6.43 -8.71 -7.23
CA LYS A 128 6.45 -9.91 -6.37
C LYS A 128 5.78 -11.12 -7.00
N ASN A 129 4.72 -10.89 -7.77
CA ASN A 129 4.04 -11.98 -8.46
C ASN A 129 4.87 -12.49 -9.64
N GLY A 130 5.56 -11.58 -10.36
CA GLY A 130 6.51 -11.94 -11.41
C GLY A 130 7.68 -12.79 -10.90
N GLU A 131 8.23 -12.47 -9.72
CA GLU A 131 9.27 -13.30 -9.07
C GLU A 131 8.74 -14.69 -8.67
N SER A 132 7.51 -14.75 -8.17
CA SER A 132 6.87 -16.00 -7.73
C SER A 132 6.52 -16.93 -8.90
N ASP A 133 5.94 -16.37 -9.98
CA ASP A 133 5.66 -17.11 -11.21
C ASP A 133 6.96 -17.63 -11.85
N HIS A 134 8.03 -16.83 -11.84
CA HIS A 134 9.29 -17.25 -12.43
C HIS A 134 9.98 -18.38 -11.64
N ALA A 135 9.91 -18.33 -10.30
CA ALA A 135 10.40 -19.39 -9.42
C ALA A 135 9.57 -20.68 -9.54
N GLN A 136 8.25 -20.57 -9.68
CA GLN A 136 7.37 -21.72 -9.91
C GLN A 136 7.62 -22.36 -11.29
N ASP A 137 7.86 -21.56 -12.33
CA ASP A 137 8.17 -22.05 -13.67
C ASP A 137 9.53 -22.78 -13.72
N GLU A 138 10.55 -22.28 -13.02
CA GLU A 138 11.85 -22.94 -12.81
C GLU A 138 11.73 -24.26 -12.03
N LEU A 139 10.95 -24.28 -10.95
CA LEU A 139 10.67 -25.51 -10.17
C LEU A 139 9.91 -26.54 -11.00
N THR A 140 8.94 -26.10 -11.82
CA THR A 140 8.17 -26.98 -12.70
C THR A 140 9.06 -27.59 -13.78
N LYS A 141 9.90 -26.77 -14.42
CA LYS A 141 10.92 -27.25 -15.38
C LYS A 141 11.91 -28.22 -14.74
N SER A 142 12.35 -27.94 -13.51
CA SER A 142 13.26 -28.82 -12.76
C SER A 142 12.60 -30.16 -12.38
N LEU A 143 11.33 -30.14 -11.98
CA LEU A 143 10.53 -31.35 -11.71
C LEU A 143 10.27 -32.17 -12.99
N GLU A 144 10.02 -31.52 -14.12
CA GLU A 144 9.90 -32.20 -15.41
C GLU A 144 11.23 -32.79 -15.87
N ALA A 145 12.34 -32.09 -15.66
CA ALA A 145 13.68 -32.61 -15.93
C ALA A 145 13.95 -33.86 -15.09
N LEU A 146 13.65 -33.82 -13.79
CA LEU A 146 13.78 -34.98 -12.88
C LEU A 146 12.90 -36.17 -13.29
N LYS A 147 11.68 -35.92 -13.79
CA LYS A 147 10.79 -36.99 -14.29
C LYS A 147 11.24 -37.61 -15.61
N ARG A 148 12.09 -36.92 -16.38
CA ARG A 148 12.67 -37.41 -17.64
C ARG A 148 13.95 -38.22 -17.44
N LEU A 149 14.55 -38.19 -16.25
CA LEU A 149 15.57 -39.17 -15.89
C LEU A 149 14.93 -40.56 -15.78
N SER A 150 15.62 -41.54 -16.36
CA SER A 150 15.20 -42.93 -16.34
C SER A 150 15.40 -43.55 -14.96
N ALA A 151 14.63 -44.58 -14.62
CA ALA A 151 14.78 -45.28 -13.33
C ALA A 151 16.21 -45.84 -13.11
N GLU A 152 16.95 -46.11 -14.19
CA GLU A 152 18.35 -46.57 -14.17
C GLU A 152 19.34 -45.49 -13.68
N GLU A 153 19.02 -44.20 -13.81
CA GLU A 153 19.91 -43.11 -13.40
C GLU A 153 19.76 -42.73 -11.93
N ILE A 154 18.60 -43.02 -11.33
CA ILE A 154 18.34 -42.78 -9.89
C ILE A 154 19.08 -43.82 -9.03
N ASP A 155 19.14 -45.08 -9.48
CA ASP A 155 19.86 -46.15 -8.77
C ASP A 155 21.38 -45.91 -8.73
N ASN A 156 21.95 -45.24 -9.73
CA ASN A 156 23.38 -44.88 -9.77
C ASN A 156 23.76 -43.67 -8.89
N LEU A 157 22.79 -42.94 -8.33
CA LEU A 157 23.05 -41.78 -7.47
C LEU A 157 23.08 -42.12 -5.97
N ILE A 158 22.63 -43.33 -5.59
CA ILE A 158 22.51 -43.81 -4.20
C ILE A 158 23.56 -44.91 -3.87
N ALA A 159 24.33 -45.36 -4.87
CA ALA A 159 25.47 -46.27 -4.71
C ALA A 159 26.79 -45.51 -4.50
#